data_AF-X1MKD5-F1
#
_entry.id   AF-X1MKD5-F1
#
_cell.length_a   1.000
_cell.length_b   1.000
_cell.length_c   1.000
_cell.angle_alpha   90.00
_cell.angle_beta   90.00
_cell.angle_gamma   90.00
#
_symmetry.space_group_name_H-M   'P 1'
#
loop_
_entity.id
_entity.type
_entity.pdbx_description
1 polymer ?
#
loop_
_entity_poly.entity_id
_entity_poly.type
_entity_poly.pdbx_seq_one_letter_code
_entity_poly.pdbx_strand_id
1 'polypeptide(L)'
;LVALHEATLGKPFSDIVLDEYQSITSLQAQSLYLTVCILHRFGIPTRAGLISRVHKIPFSKFREQLFEPLEYVVFAIMNEYLHDYIYLSRHPHIAEIVFERVLKEPKEKFDEYIRILTSIDIDYTSDRKAFRKLTNAKHLFDIFRDIKIIRSVYLAARNRIREDSTLLQQEAIAEMTYPDGDLNIATERLQKAYKIAPKNKAIIHSLSELALKKAEKSLSPLEKKKFRAQSKQLVTKLLSDFDITPHSFHTLIKIGIDELKELLEQGDDATIERKIRDLEKVFNRAYQSFPD
;
A
#
# COMPACT_ATOMS: atom_id res chain seq x y z
N LEU A 1 8.35 25.55 -15.04
CA LEU A 1 7.85 24.98 -16.31
C LEU A 1 8.59 25.54 -17.52
N VAL A 2 8.66 26.87 -17.70
CA VAL A 2 9.45 27.50 -18.79
C VAL A 2 10.95 27.12 -18.72
N ALA A 3 11.58 27.20 -17.55
CA ALA A 3 12.98 26.82 -17.37
C ALA A 3 13.28 25.33 -17.64
N LEU A 4 12.29 24.44 -17.46
CA LEU A 4 12.43 23.02 -17.80
C LEU A 4 12.23 22.81 -19.31
N HIS A 5 11.34 23.56 -19.93
CA HIS A 5 11.07 23.50 -21.38
C HIS A 5 12.23 24.05 -22.22
N GLU A 6 12.91 25.10 -21.74
CA GLU A 6 14.10 25.66 -22.40
C GLU A 6 15.32 24.73 -22.28
N ALA A 7 15.49 24.05 -21.13
CA ALA A 7 16.57 23.09 -20.92
C ALA A 7 16.40 21.77 -21.69
N THR A 8 15.17 21.44 -22.11
CA THR A 8 14.83 20.14 -22.72
C THR A 8 14.71 20.20 -24.25
N LEU A 9 15.03 21.35 -24.87
CA LEU A 9 14.93 21.58 -26.32
C LEU A 9 13.54 21.23 -26.90
N GLY A 10 12.48 21.31 -26.08
CA GLY A 10 11.12 20.95 -26.47
C GLY A 10 10.75 19.46 -26.40
N LYS A 11 11.67 18.56 -25.99
CA LYS A 11 11.32 17.18 -25.67
C LYS A 11 10.60 17.10 -24.31
N PRO A 12 9.55 16.27 -24.15
CA PRO A 12 8.99 15.99 -22.84
C PRO A 12 10.05 15.46 -21.87
N PHE A 13 10.04 15.97 -20.62
CA PHE A 13 11.00 15.53 -19.59
C PHE A 13 11.00 14.01 -19.38
N SER A 14 9.85 13.35 -19.53
CA SER A 14 9.74 11.89 -19.44
C SER A 14 10.52 11.14 -20.52
N ASP A 15 10.64 11.73 -21.71
CA ASP A 15 11.38 11.12 -22.83
C ASP A 15 12.88 11.26 -22.59
N ILE A 16 13.33 12.39 -22.02
CA ILE A 16 14.74 12.58 -21.64
C ILE A 16 15.18 11.60 -20.56
N VAL A 17 14.33 11.37 -19.55
CA VAL A 17 14.60 10.37 -18.51
C VAL A 17 14.66 8.95 -19.09
N LEU A 18 13.80 8.64 -20.08
CA LEU A 18 13.84 7.35 -20.76
C LEU A 18 15.10 7.19 -21.62
N ASP A 19 15.45 8.22 -22.41
CA ASP A 19 16.66 8.27 -23.23
C ASP A 19 17.91 8.07 -22.33
N GLU A 20 17.95 8.73 -21.17
CA GLU A 20 19.01 8.56 -20.17
C GLU A 20 19.11 7.12 -19.67
N TYR A 21 17.98 6.51 -19.28
CA TYR A 21 17.96 5.10 -18.87
C TYR A 21 18.49 4.18 -19.98
N GLN A 22 18.05 4.39 -21.22
CA GLN A 22 18.45 3.58 -22.38
C GLN A 22 19.92 3.77 -22.77
N SER A 23 20.51 4.93 -22.47
CA SER A 23 21.92 5.23 -22.75
C SER A 23 22.91 4.51 -21.83
N ILE A 24 22.45 3.96 -20.70
CA ILE A 24 23.29 3.19 -19.79
C ILE A 24 23.73 1.90 -20.50
N THR A 25 25.03 1.75 -20.76
CA THR A 25 25.58 0.68 -21.61
C THR A 25 25.51 -0.71 -20.97
N SER A 26 25.60 -0.78 -19.64
CA SER A 26 25.54 -2.04 -18.91
C SER A 26 24.10 -2.40 -18.53
N LEU A 27 23.61 -3.54 -19.02
CA LEU A 27 22.30 -4.08 -18.62
C LEU A 27 22.20 -4.33 -17.11
N GLN A 28 23.33 -4.68 -16.46
CA GLN A 28 23.37 -4.85 -15.01
C GLN A 28 23.21 -3.52 -14.28
N ALA A 29 23.84 -2.46 -14.79
CA ALA A 29 23.69 -1.11 -14.24
C ALA A 29 22.27 -0.56 -14.47
N GLN A 30 21.67 -0.80 -15.64
CA GLN A 30 20.25 -0.49 -15.91
C GLN A 30 19.31 -1.19 -14.93
N SER A 31 19.52 -2.49 -14.70
CA SER A 31 18.74 -3.27 -13.74
C SER A 31 18.88 -2.75 -12.31
N LEU A 32 20.09 -2.37 -11.90
CA LEU A 32 20.31 -1.76 -10.58
C LEU A 32 19.61 -0.41 -10.46
N TYR A 33 19.78 0.46 -11.45
CA TYR A 33 19.14 1.76 -11.46
C TYR A 33 17.63 1.63 -11.35
N LEU A 34 17.03 0.66 -12.05
CA LEU A 34 15.63 0.34 -11.94
C LEU A 34 15.24 -0.10 -10.51
N THR A 35 16.01 -0.98 -9.86
CA THR A 35 15.77 -1.37 -8.45
C THR A 35 15.79 -0.14 -7.53
N VAL A 36 16.76 0.76 -7.71
CA VAL A 36 16.86 2.02 -6.94
C VAL A 36 15.62 2.89 -7.18
N CYS A 37 15.18 3.02 -8.43
CA CYS A 37 13.99 3.79 -8.79
C CYS A 37 12.71 3.19 -8.19
N ILE A 38 12.53 1.86 -8.23
CA ILE A 38 11.35 1.19 -7.66
C ILE A 38 11.15 1.54 -6.18
N LEU A 39 12.23 1.67 -5.41
CA LEU A 39 12.15 2.03 -4.00
C LEU A 39 12.12 3.55 -3.77
N HIS A 40 12.93 4.30 -4.51
CA HIS A 40 13.04 5.75 -4.31
C HIS A 40 11.77 6.49 -4.73
N ARG A 41 10.95 5.94 -5.64
CA ARG A 41 9.62 6.49 -5.96
C ARG A 41 8.69 6.54 -4.73
N PHE A 42 8.91 5.66 -3.75
CA PHE A 42 8.23 5.69 -2.45
C PHE A 42 8.94 6.53 -1.39
N GLY A 43 9.99 7.27 -1.77
CA GLY A 43 10.86 8.00 -0.85
C GLY A 43 11.75 7.09 0.00
N ILE A 44 11.98 5.84 -0.43
CA ILE A 44 12.74 4.86 0.35
C ILE A 44 14.15 4.71 -0.24
N PRO A 45 15.20 5.02 0.53
CA PRO A 45 16.57 4.75 0.11
C PRO A 45 16.83 3.25 -0.03
N THR A 46 17.61 2.88 -1.05
CA THR A 46 18.02 1.49 -1.26
C THR A 46 19.35 1.23 -0.57
N ARG A 47 19.45 0.23 0.31
CA ARG A 47 20.74 -0.10 0.94
C ARG A 47 21.64 -0.94 0.04
N ALA A 48 22.95 -0.82 0.27
CA ALA A 48 23.96 -1.67 -0.36
C ALA A 48 23.63 -3.17 -0.20
N GLY A 49 23.25 -3.59 1.01
CA GLY A 49 22.91 -4.99 1.28
C GLY A 49 21.73 -5.52 0.45
N LEU A 50 20.71 -4.69 0.20
CA LEU A 50 19.59 -5.09 -0.64
C LEU A 50 20.01 -5.22 -2.11
N ILE A 51 20.78 -4.25 -2.63
CA ILE A 51 21.34 -4.31 -3.98
C ILE A 51 22.15 -5.59 -4.16
N SER A 52 23.01 -5.92 -3.19
CA SER A 52 23.87 -7.11 -3.28
C SER A 52 23.05 -8.39 -3.40
N ARG A 53 21.97 -8.53 -2.61
CA ARG A 53 21.10 -9.70 -2.65
C ARG A 53 20.26 -9.78 -3.92
N VAL A 54 19.69 -8.65 -4.35
CA VAL A 54 18.84 -8.57 -5.56
C VAL A 54 19.65 -8.89 -6.82
N HIS A 55 20.84 -8.30 -6.96
CA HIS A 55 21.66 -8.43 -8.16
C HIS A 55 22.73 -9.53 -8.07
N LYS A 56 22.90 -10.16 -6.90
CA LYS A 56 23.90 -11.20 -6.62
C LYS A 56 25.33 -10.73 -6.93
N ILE A 57 25.62 -9.47 -6.61
CA ILE A 57 26.94 -8.85 -6.85
C ILE A 57 27.62 -8.59 -5.49
N PRO A 58 28.90 -8.96 -5.33
CA PRO A 58 29.63 -8.67 -4.10
C PRO A 58 29.95 -7.17 -3.99
N PHE A 59 30.00 -6.65 -2.76
CA PHE A 59 30.29 -5.24 -2.48
C PHE A 59 31.57 -4.73 -3.13
N SER A 60 32.60 -5.57 -3.27
CA SER A 60 33.87 -5.20 -3.91
C SER A 60 33.72 -4.77 -5.37
N LYS A 61 32.67 -5.23 -6.06
CA LYS A 61 32.40 -4.92 -7.47
C LYS A 61 31.42 -3.77 -7.67
N PHE A 62 30.89 -3.19 -6.59
CA PHE A 62 29.87 -2.15 -6.65
C PHE A 62 30.37 -0.88 -7.32
N ARG A 63 31.58 -0.42 -6.97
CA ARG A 63 32.09 0.85 -7.47
C ARG A 63 32.33 0.80 -8.99
N GLU A 64 33.10 -0.19 -9.45
CA GLU A 64 33.56 -0.30 -10.84
C GLU A 64 32.47 -0.79 -11.80
N GLN A 65 31.67 -1.80 -11.42
CA GLN A 65 30.77 -2.46 -12.36
C GLN A 65 29.35 -1.88 -12.37
N LEU A 66 29.01 -1.11 -11.34
CA LEU A 66 27.63 -0.69 -11.10
C LEU A 66 27.50 0.81 -10.91
N PHE A 67 28.31 1.45 -10.07
CA PHE A 67 28.12 2.87 -9.75
C PHE A 67 28.85 3.83 -10.67
N GLU A 68 30.02 3.49 -11.20
CA GLU A 68 30.70 4.30 -12.21
C GLU A 68 29.84 4.48 -13.48
N PRO A 69 29.17 3.45 -14.03
CA PRO A 69 28.20 3.63 -15.12
C PRO A 69 26.95 4.46 -14.75
N LEU A 70 26.72 4.73 -13.47
CA LEU A 70 25.51 5.38 -12.95
C LEU A 70 25.80 6.70 -12.21
N GLU A 71 27.02 7.25 -12.32
CA GLU A 71 27.53 8.36 -11.51
C GLU A 71 26.60 9.60 -11.50
N TYR A 72 25.85 9.82 -12.58
CA TYR A 72 24.95 10.98 -12.73
C TYR A 72 23.48 10.69 -12.42
N VAL A 73 23.13 9.43 -12.20
CA VAL A 73 21.73 8.99 -12.04
C VAL A 73 21.46 8.30 -10.71
N VAL A 74 22.48 7.72 -10.08
CA VAL A 74 22.44 7.11 -8.74
C VAL A 74 23.50 7.73 -7.84
N PHE A 75 23.06 8.23 -6.68
CA PHE A 75 23.93 8.84 -5.68
C PHE A 75 24.10 7.89 -4.50
N ALA A 76 25.35 7.61 -4.17
CA ALA A 76 25.73 6.91 -2.95
C ALA A 76 25.91 7.92 -1.81
N ILE A 77 25.13 7.75 -0.74
CA ILE A 77 25.20 8.61 0.46
C ILE A 77 25.54 7.72 1.65
N MET A 78 26.54 8.09 2.44
CA MET A 78 26.83 7.43 3.71
C MET A 78 25.69 7.73 4.69
N ASN A 79 25.06 6.69 5.23
CA ASN A 79 24.07 6.84 6.29
C ASN A 79 24.77 6.63 7.64
N GLU A 80 25.04 7.72 8.35
CA GLU A 80 25.75 7.70 9.64
C GLU A 80 25.08 6.82 10.70
N TYR A 81 23.75 6.70 10.69
CA TYR A 81 23.02 5.87 11.66
C TYR A 81 23.13 4.37 11.36
N LEU A 82 23.21 4.01 10.08
CA LEU A 82 23.30 2.61 9.65
C LEU A 82 24.75 2.16 9.46
N HIS A 83 25.70 3.11 9.47
CA HIS A 83 27.09 2.92 9.05
C HIS A 83 27.20 2.14 7.73
N ASP A 84 26.31 2.46 6.79
CA ASP A 84 26.16 1.77 5.50
C ASP A 84 25.81 2.80 4.41
N TYR A 85 26.14 2.47 3.16
CA TYR A 85 25.78 3.30 2.02
C TYR A 85 24.32 3.05 1.60
N ILE A 86 23.62 4.16 1.36
CA ILE A 86 22.32 4.18 0.73
C ILE A 86 22.40 4.79 -0.66
N TYR A 87 21.53 4.32 -1.54
CA TYR A 87 21.49 4.67 -2.95
C TYR A 87 20.14 5.26 -3.30
N LEU A 88 20.20 6.40 -3.98
CA LEU A 88 19.04 7.20 -4.38
C LEU A 88 19.18 7.58 -5.84
N SER A 89 18.06 7.63 -6.56
CA SER A 89 18.02 8.37 -7.82
C SER A 89 18.03 9.88 -7.57
N ARG A 90 18.21 10.69 -8.62
CA ARG A 90 18.16 12.17 -8.52
C ARG A 90 16.94 12.72 -7.76
N HIS A 91 15.77 12.10 -7.95
CA HIS A 91 14.52 12.53 -7.31
C HIS A 91 13.46 11.42 -7.35
N PRO A 92 12.56 11.30 -6.36
CA PRO A 92 11.45 10.33 -6.38
C PRO A 92 10.58 10.41 -7.64
N HIS A 93 10.34 11.61 -8.16
CA HIS A 93 9.58 11.81 -9.40
C HIS A 93 10.30 11.24 -10.64
N ILE A 94 11.63 11.35 -10.71
CA ILE A 94 12.41 10.73 -11.80
C ILE A 94 12.32 9.21 -11.68
N ALA A 95 12.42 8.69 -10.46
CA ALA A 95 12.23 7.27 -10.19
C ALA A 95 10.85 6.76 -10.62
N GLU A 96 9.79 7.52 -10.38
CA GLU A 96 8.43 7.20 -10.86
C GLU A 96 8.36 7.18 -12.40
N ILE A 97 8.96 8.17 -13.07
CA ILE A 97 9.03 8.19 -14.54
C ILE A 97 9.76 6.96 -15.06
N VAL A 98 10.92 6.60 -14.49
CA VAL A 98 11.67 5.39 -14.90
C VAL A 98 10.80 4.15 -14.70
N PHE A 99 10.14 4.00 -13.54
CA PHE A 99 9.25 2.87 -13.27
C PHE A 99 8.14 2.74 -14.32
N GLU A 100 7.43 3.81 -14.62
CA GLU A 100 6.30 3.79 -15.56
C GLU A 100 6.71 3.69 -17.04
N ARG A 101 7.83 4.30 -17.43
CA ARG A 101 8.28 4.33 -18.83
C ARG A 101 9.08 3.09 -19.23
N VAL A 102 9.78 2.47 -18.29
CA VAL A 102 10.59 1.26 -18.52
C VAL A 102 9.75 0.00 -18.36
N LEU A 103 8.92 -0.11 -17.32
CA LEU A 103 8.08 -1.29 -17.05
C LEU A 103 6.67 -1.04 -17.56
N LYS A 104 6.45 -1.28 -18.84
CA LYS A 104 5.18 -0.98 -19.51
C LYS A 104 4.14 -2.04 -19.22
N GLU A 105 4.56 -3.30 -19.19
CA GLU A 105 3.66 -4.42 -19.00
C GLU A 105 3.50 -4.78 -17.52
N PRO A 106 2.28 -5.14 -17.07
CA PRO A 106 2.06 -5.58 -15.69
C PRO A 106 2.98 -6.73 -15.27
N LYS A 107 3.34 -7.61 -16.19
CA LYS A 107 4.26 -8.71 -15.93
C LYS A 107 5.66 -8.23 -15.55
N GLU A 108 6.19 -7.20 -16.23
CA GLU A 108 7.51 -6.65 -15.93
C GLU A 108 7.52 -6.03 -14.52
N LYS A 109 6.48 -5.26 -14.18
CA LYS A 109 6.30 -4.71 -12.83
C LYS A 109 6.22 -5.82 -11.78
N PHE A 110 5.52 -6.91 -12.08
CA PHE A 110 5.42 -8.08 -11.19
C PHE A 110 6.78 -8.75 -10.98
N ASP A 111 7.51 -9.06 -12.04
CA ASP A 111 8.81 -9.74 -11.96
C ASP A 111 9.82 -8.95 -11.12
N GLU A 112 9.84 -7.62 -11.29
CA GLU A 112 10.65 -6.69 -10.49
C GLU A 112 10.25 -6.68 -9.00
N TYR A 113 8.95 -6.64 -8.72
CA TYR A 113 8.43 -6.71 -7.35
C TYR A 113 8.82 -8.02 -6.67
N ILE A 114 8.67 -9.15 -7.35
CA ILE A 114 9.05 -10.47 -6.82
C ILE A 114 10.56 -10.53 -6.56
N ARG A 115 11.39 -10.04 -7.49
CA ARG A 115 12.85 -10.02 -7.33
C ARG A 115 13.27 -9.26 -6.07
N ILE A 116 12.66 -8.11 -5.81
CA ILE A 116 12.96 -7.29 -4.62
C ILE A 116 12.41 -7.96 -3.35
N LEU A 117 11.14 -8.39 -3.35
CA LEU A 117 10.49 -8.97 -2.17
C LEU A 117 11.18 -10.25 -1.68
N THR A 118 11.65 -11.09 -2.61
CA THR A 118 12.39 -12.32 -2.27
C THR A 118 13.78 -12.07 -1.72
N SER A 119 14.31 -10.85 -1.91
CA SER A 119 15.67 -10.45 -1.50
C SER A 119 15.68 -9.51 -0.29
N ILE A 120 14.51 -9.11 0.21
CA ILE A 120 14.38 -8.12 1.27
C ILE A 120 14.76 -8.69 2.64
N ASP A 121 15.25 -7.82 3.52
CA ASP A 121 15.59 -8.19 4.90
C ASP A 121 14.96 -7.20 5.88
N ILE A 122 13.80 -7.57 6.42
CA ILE A 122 12.96 -6.68 7.23
C ILE A 122 13.52 -6.34 8.61
N ASP A 123 14.62 -6.96 9.03
CA ASP A 123 15.32 -6.56 10.24
C ASP A 123 15.92 -5.15 10.09
N TYR A 124 16.17 -4.71 8.85
CA TYR A 124 16.58 -3.35 8.55
C TYR A 124 15.38 -2.42 8.30
N THR A 125 15.42 -1.23 8.89
CA THR A 125 14.32 -0.25 8.84
C THR A 125 13.94 0.18 7.41
N SER A 126 14.92 0.40 6.53
CA SER A 126 14.69 0.76 5.12
C SER A 126 13.97 -0.36 4.36
N ASP A 127 14.46 -1.59 4.51
CA ASP A 127 13.92 -2.79 3.87
C ASP A 127 12.52 -3.10 4.42
N ARG A 128 12.28 -2.90 5.73
CA ARG A 128 10.94 -3.00 6.33
C ARG A 128 9.96 -1.98 5.75
N LYS A 129 10.40 -0.73 5.55
CA LYS A 129 9.59 0.30 4.88
C LYS A 129 9.29 -0.10 3.44
N ALA A 130 10.30 -0.58 2.70
CA ALA A 130 10.15 -1.04 1.32
C ALA A 130 9.16 -2.20 1.24
N PHE A 131 9.31 -3.21 2.10
CA PHE A 131 8.40 -4.34 2.19
C PHE A 131 6.95 -3.90 2.40
N ARG A 132 6.71 -3.00 3.38
CA ARG A 132 5.38 -2.47 3.67
C ARG A 132 4.77 -1.70 2.50
N LYS A 133 5.58 -0.97 1.72
CA LYS A 133 5.12 -0.24 0.53
C LYS A 133 4.82 -1.18 -0.64
N LEU A 134 5.71 -2.14 -0.91
CA LEU A 134 5.54 -3.12 -1.99
C LEU A 134 4.38 -4.09 -1.74
N THR A 135 3.97 -4.29 -0.48
CA THR A 135 2.84 -5.17 -0.11
C THR A 135 1.57 -4.40 0.27
N ASN A 136 1.55 -3.09 0.11
CA ASN A 136 0.38 -2.28 0.43
C ASN A 136 -0.74 -2.53 -0.58
N ALA A 137 -1.94 -2.86 -0.09
CA ALA A 137 -3.07 -3.26 -0.93
C ALA A 137 -3.52 -2.16 -1.90
N LYS A 138 -3.54 -0.91 -1.46
CA LYS A 138 -3.94 0.23 -2.30
C LYS A 138 -2.92 0.46 -3.41
N HIS A 139 -1.63 0.48 -3.08
CA HIS A 139 -0.59 0.64 -4.09
C HIS A 139 -0.56 -0.52 -5.08
N LEU A 140 -0.76 -1.75 -4.62
CA LEU A 140 -0.89 -2.89 -5.52
C LEU A 140 -2.11 -2.78 -6.43
N PHE A 141 -3.19 -2.16 -5.96
CA PHE A 141 -4.38 -1.85 -6.76
C PHE A 141 -4.15 -0.86 -7.88
N ASP A 142 -3.38 0.17 -7.61
CA ASP A 142 -3.04 1.16 -8.64
C ASP A 142 -2.18 0.55 -9.76
N ILE A 143 -1.44 -0.54 -9.46
CA ILE A 143 -0.47 -1.16 -10.38
C ILE A 143 -1.05 -2.38 -11.11
N PHE A 144 -1.73 -3.28 -10.39
CA PHE A 144 -2.20 -4.56 -10.91
C PHE A 144 -3.72 -4.63 -10.86
N ARG A 145 -4.36 -4.79 -12.01
CA ARG A 145 -5.83 -4.92 -12.07
C ARG A 145 -6.33 -6.33 -11.75
N ASP A 146 -5.46 -7.35 -11.85
CA ASP A 146 -5.81 -8.75 -11.59
C ASP A 146 -5.42 -9.17 -10.17
N ILE A 147 -6.42 -9.57 -9.37
CA ILE A 147 -6.24 -10.07 -8.01
C ILE A 147 -5.34 -11.32 -7.95
N LYS A 148 -5.26 -12.14 -9.01
CA LYS A 148 -4.40 -13.33 -9.06
C LYS A 148 -2.91 -12.95 -9.02
N ILE A 149 -2.53 -11.84 -9.66
CA ILE A 149 -1.17 -11.32 -9.61
C ILE A 149 -0.84 -10.89 -8.17
N ILE A 150 -1.77 -10.19 -7.52
CA ILE A 150 -1.59 -9.72 -6.14
C ILE A 150 -1.52 -10.85 -5.14
N ARG A 151 -2.35 -11.89 -5.30
CA ARG A 151 -2.23 -13.11 -4.49
C ARG A 151 -0.85 -13.74 -4.62
N SER A 152 -0.25 -13.71 -5.81
CA SER A 152 1.12 -14.18 -6.05
C SER A 152 2.17 -13.29 -5.37
N VAL A 153 1.99 -11.96 -5.37
CA VAL A 153 2.84 -11.02 -4.61
C VAL A 153 2.78 -11.33 -3.12
N TYR A 154 1.57 -11.49 -2.55
CA TYR A 154 1.41 -11.83 -1.13
C TYR A 154 1.97 -13.22 -0.80
N LEU A 155 1.84 -14.19 -1.70
CA LEU A 155 2.44 -15.51 -1.53
C LEU A 155 3.96 -15.43 -1.42
N ALA A 156 4.62 -14.70 -2.32
CA ALA A 156 6.07 -14.48 -2.26
C ALA A 156 6.49 -13.77 -0.97
N ALA A 157 5.73 -12.75 -0.56
CA ALA A 157 5.97 -12.01 0.67
C ALA A 157 5.86 -12.90 1.92
N ARG A 158 4.83 -13.77 2.01
CA ARG A 158 4.64 -14.71 3.13
C ARG A 158 5.71 -15.80 3.21
N ASN A 159 6.23 -16.23 2.06
CA ASN A 159 7.33 -17.19 2.03
C ASN A 159 8.60 -16.62 2.66
N ARG A 160 8.77 -15.29 2.59
CA ARG A 160 9.89 -14.59 3.22
C ARG A 160 9.64 -14.25 4.68
N ILE A 161 8.42 -13.81 5.01
CA ILE A 161 8.04 -13.33 6.35
C ILE A 161 6.80 -14.08 6.80
N ARG A 162 7.02 -15.07 7.67
CA ARG A 162 5.92 -15.86 8.23
C ARG A 162 5.16 -15.05 9.27
N GLU A 163 3.83 -15.15 9.19
CA GLU A 163 2.91 -14.69 10.24
C GLU A 163 3.03 -13.20 10.64
N ASP A 164 3.32 -12.32 9.69
CA ASP A 164 3.25 -10.88 9.94
C ASP A 164 1.79 -10.38 9.90
N SER A 165 1.33 -9.80 11.03
CA SER A 165 -0.05 -9.31 11.17
C SER A 165 -0.40 -8.19 10.19
N THR A 166 0.57 -7.34 9.82
CA THR A 166 0.33 -6.23 8.88
C THR A 166 0.19 -6.75 7.46
N LEU A 167 1.02 -7.72 7.06
CA LEU A 167 0.93 -8.39 5.76
C LEU A 167 -0.41 -9.10 5.59
N LEU A 168 -0.85 -9.85 6.61
CA LEU A 168 -2.16 -10.50 6.62
C LEU A 168 -3.31 -9.49 6.50
N GLN A 169 -3.19 -8.35 7.18
CA GLN A 169 -4.15 -7.26 7.07
C GLN A 169 -4.20 -6.70 5.65
N GLN A 170 -3.04 -6.42 5.02
CA GLN A 170 -2.99 -5.90 3.65
C GLN A 170 -3.58 -6.89 2.65
N GLU A 171 -3.27 -8.19 2.77
CA GLU A 171 -3.86 -9.23 1.94
C GLU A 171 -5.40 -9.25 2.06
N ALA A 172 -5.93 -9.16 3.27
CA ALA A 172 -7.37 -9.08 3.46
C ALA A 172 -7.98 -7.81 2.86
N ILE A 173 -7.30 -6.66 2.96
CA ILE A 173 -7.75 -5.40 2.36
C ILE A 173 -7.81 -5.52 0.83
N ALA A 174 -6.85 -6.22 0.21
CA ALA A 174 -6.91 -6.50 -1.21
C ALA A 174 -8.17 -7.33 -1.53
N GLU A 175 -8.39 -8.45 -0.83
CA GLU A 175 -9.57 -9.30 -1.05
C GLU A 175 -10.92 -8.60 -0.81
N MET A 176 -10.96 -7.57 0.05
CA MET A 176 -12.18 -6.76 0.26
C MET A 176 -12.39 -5.68 -0.80
N THR A 177 -11.30 -5.19 -1.40
CA THR A 177 -11.33 -4.04 -2.32
C THR A 177 -11.58 -4.47 -3.76
N TYR A 178 -11.02 -5.59 -4.18
CA TYR A 178 -11.13 -6.06 -5.56
C TYR A 178 -12.53 -6.58 -5.92
N PRO A 179 -13.00 -6.37 -7.16
CA PRO A 179 -14.26 -6.94 -7.64
C PRO A 179 -14.31 -8.48 -7.48
N ASP A 180 -13.25 -9.16 -7.90
CA ASP A 180 -13.11 -10.63 -7.84
C ASP A 180 -12.46 -11.12 -6.53
N GLY A 181 -12.45 -10.28 -5.49
CA GLY A 181 -11.91 -10.60 -4.19
C GLY A 181 -12.85 -11.52 -3.38
N ASP A 182 -12.26 -12.32 -2.49
CA ASP A 182 -12.97 -13.31 -1.67
C ASP A 182 -13.02 -12.91 -0.18
N LEU A 183 -14.23 -12.62 0.31
CA LEU A 183 -14.45 -12.23 1.70
C LEU A 183 -14.15 -13.36 2.70
N ASN A 184 -14.14 -14.63 2.28
CA ASN A 184 -13.72 -15.74 3.12
C ASN A 184 -12.22 -15.72 3.36
N ILE A 185 -11.43 -15.45 2.30
CA ILE A 185 -9.99 -15.25 2.43
C ILE A 185 -9.72 -14.04 3.32
N ALA A 186 -10.40 -12.92 3.08
CA ALA A 186 -10.28 -11.73 3.94
C ALA A 186 -10.58 -12.03 5.42
N THR A 187 -11.62 -12.84 5.67
CA THR A 187 -11.99 -13.28 7.02
C THR A 187 -10.88 -14.10 7.67
N GLU A 188 -10.38 -15.12 6.98
CA GLU A 188 -9.32 -15.99 7.48
C GLU A 188 -8.06 -15.19 7.83
N ARG A 189 -7.67 -14.29 6.93
CA ARG A 189 -6.46 -13.44 7.08
C ARG A 189 -6.61 -12.45 8.23
N LEU A 190 -7.73 -11.73 8.34
CA LEU A 190 -7.93 -10.77 9.45
C LEU A 190 -8.09 -11.46 10.80
N GLN A 191 -8.74 -12.63 10.86
CA GLN A 191 -8.81 -13.40 12.11
C GLN A 191 -7.42 -13.84 12.57
N LYS A 192 -6.57 -14.33 11.64
CA LYS A 192 -5.18 -14.66 11.95
C LYS A 192 -4.39 -13.41 12.39
N ALA A 193 -4.52 -12.31 11.66
CA ALA A 193 -3.87 -11.04 12.01
C ALA A 193 -4.28 -10.55 13.42
N TYR A 194 -5.56 -10.66 13.76
CA TYR A 194 -6.10 -10.29 15.07
C TYR A 194 -5.59 -11.19 16.20
N LYS A 195 -5.45 -12.50 15.95
CA LYS A 195 -4.84 -13.43 16.93
C LYS A 195 -3.39 -13.04 17.25
N ILE A 196 -2.63 -12.61 16.24
CA ILE A 196 -1.24 -12.17 16.39
C ILE A 196 -1.16 -10.81 17.10
N ALA A 197 -2.04 -9.87 16.75
CA ALA A 197 -2.00 -8.50 17.26
C ALA A 197 -3.40 -8.00 17.68
N PRO A 198 -3.95 -8.48 18.81
CA PRO A 198 -5.36 -8.26 19.19
C PRO A 198 -5.67 -6.82 19.63
N LYS A 199 -4.64 -6.01 19.95
CA LYS A 199 -4.78 -4.60 20.31
C LYS A 199 -4.45 -3.64 19.15
N ASN A 200 -4.19 -4.16 17.95
CA ASN A 200 -3.86 -3.33 16.81
C ASN A 200 -5.13 -2.66 16.25
N LYS A 201 -5.21 -1.33 16.43
CA LYS A 201 -6.36 -0.51 16.01
C LYS A 201 -6.69 -0.68 14.52
N ALA A 202 -5.68 -0.75 13.66
CA ALA A 202 -5.88 -0.86 12.21
C ALA A 202 -6.49 -2.21 11.82
N ILE A 203 -6.08 -3.30 12.49
CA ILE A 203 -6.64 -4.64 12.25
C ILE A 203 -8.08 -4.73 12.74
N ILE A 204 -8.38 -4.19 13.93
CA ILE A 204 -9.75 -4.14 14.46
C ILE A 204 -10.64 -3.30 13.53
N HIS A 205 -10.13 -2.18 13.03
CA HIS A 205 -10.84 -1.34 12.06
C HIS A 205 -11.09 -2.10 10.75
N SER A 206 -10.10 -2.84 10.25
CA SER A 206 -10.26 -3.67 9.05
C SER A 206 -11.28 -4.80 9.25
N LEU A 207 -11.39 -5.37 10.47
CA LEU A 207 -12.45 -6.32 10.82
C LEU A 207 -13.84 -5.67 10.79
N SER A 208 -13.96 -4.41 11.20
CA SER A 208 -15.23 -3.68 11.10
C SER A 208 -15.63 -3.39 9.65
N GLU A 209 -14.68 -3.02 8.79
CA GLU A 209 -14.92 -2.83 7.35
C GLU A 209 -15.26 -4.18 6.67
N LEU A 210 -14.63 -5.29 7.07
CA LEU A 210 -14.98 -6.62 6.59
C LEU A 210 -16.43 -6.98 6.96
N ALA A 211 -16.86 -6.72 8.19
CA ALA A 211 -18.23 -6.96 8.61
C ALA A 211 -19.21 -6.10 7.80
N LEU A 212 -18.90 -4.84 7.55
CA LEU A 212 -19.72 -3.97 6.70
C LEU A 212 -19.81 -4.50 5.25
N LYS A 213 -18.68 -4.87 4.64
CA LYS A 213 -18.63 -5.50 3.31
C LYS A 213 -19.46 -6.78 3.23
N LYS A 214 -19.48 -7.60 4.29
CA LYS A 214 -20.35 -8.79 4.36
C LYS A 214 -21.82 -8.40 4.40
N ALA A 215 -22.18 -7.38 5.16
CA ALA A 215 -23.55 -6.86 5.20
C ALA A 215 -24.01 -6.38 3.81
N GLU A 216 -23.16 -5.64 3.09
CA GLU A 216 -23.43 -5.15 1.73
C GLU A 216 -23.69 -6.29 0.73
N LYS A 217 -22.96 -7.42 0.86
CA LYS A 217 -23.13 -8.60 -0.01
C LYS A 217 -24.19 -9.60 0.49
N SER A 218 -24.75 -9.43 1.69
CA SER A 218 -25.74 -10.34 2.25
C SER A 218 -27.11 -10.17 1.56
N LEU A 219 -27.68 -11.29 1.12
CA LEU A 219 -29.05 -11.33 0.58
C LEU A 219 -30.11 -11.41 1.69
N SER A 220 -29.75 -11.95 2.86
CA SER A 220 -30.66 -12.08 3.99
C SER A 220 -30.68 -10.80 4.84
N PRO A 221 -31.87 -10.19 5.07
CA PRO A 221 -32.00 -9.03 5.95
C PRO A 221 -31.48 -9.30 7.37
N LEU A 222 -31.62 -10.54 7.87
CA LEU A 222 -31.15 -10.94 9.18
C LEU A 222 -29.61 -10.94 9.23
N GLU A 223 -28.96 -11.51 8.23
CA GLU A 223 -27.50 -11.52 8.14
C GLU A 223 -26.94 -10.11 7.99
N LYS A 224 -27.58 -9.29 7.15
CA LYS A 224 -27.22 -7.89 6.96
C LYS A 224 -27.26 -7.12 8.27
N LYS A 225 -28.35 -7.23 9.04
CA LYS A 225 -28.47 -6.63 10.39
C LYS A 225 -27.40 -7.14 11.35
N LYS A 226 -27.14 -8.45 11.37
CA LYS A 226 -26.11 -9.07 12.20
C LYS A 226 -24.72 -8.49 11.91
N PHE A 227 -24.33 -8.43 10.64
CA PHE A 227 -23.02 -7.95 10.23
C PHE A 227 -22.85 -6.43 10.47
N ARG A 228 -23.90 -5.63 10.26
CA ARG A 228 -23.88 -4.20 10.65
C ARG A 228 -23.72 -4.02 12.16
N ALA A 229 -24.45 -4.79 12.97
CA ALA A 229 -24.33 -4.75 14.42
C ALA A 229 -22.90 -5.13 14.87
N GLN A 230 -22.31 -6.16 14.25
CA GLN A 230 -20.92 -6.55 14.49
C GLN A 230 -19.94 -5.43 14.13
N SER A 231 -20.10 -4.80 12.95
CA SER A 231 -19.25 -3.68 12.53
C SER A 231 -19.35 -2.52 13.52
N LYS A 232 -20.57 -2.12 13.89
CA LYS A 232 -20.84 -1.05 14.85
C LYS A 232 -20.22 -1.34 16.21
N GLN A 233 -20.35 -2.56 16.73
CA GLN A 233 -19.75 -2.97 17.99
C GLN A 233 -18.23 -2.81 17.99
N LEU A 234 -17.55 -3.25 16.92
CA LEU A 234 -16.10 -3.13 16.79
C LEU A 234 -15.65 -1.67 16.75
N VAL A 235 -16.36 -0.82 16.01
CA VAL A 235 -16.01 0.60 15.88
C VAL A 235 -16.31 1.39 17.14
N THR A 236 -17.44 1.13 17.81
CA THR A 236 -17.75 1.74 19.10
C THR A 236 -16.70 1.35 20.14
N LYS A 237 -16.26 0.09 20.16
CA LYS A 237 -15.16 -0.36 21.01
C LYS A 237 -13.84 0.36 20.69
N LEU A 238 -13.54 0.59 19.40
CA LEU A 238 -12.37 1.37 19.00
C LEU A 238 -12.40 2.80 19.53
N LEU A 239 -13.59 3.43 19.54
CA LEU A 239 -13.77 4.80 20.04
C LEU A 239 -13.75 4.90 21.57
N SER A 240 -14.04 3.82 22.30
CA SER A 240 -13.99 3.79 23.77
C SER A 240 -12.62 3.41 24.31
N ASP A 241 -11.98 2.42 23.70
CA ASP A 241 -10.80 1.76 24.28
C ASP A 241 -9.48 2.40 23.82
N PHE A 242 -9.53 3.28 22.81
CA PHE A 242 -8.35 3.83 22.17
C PHE A 242 -8.54 5.30 21.77
N ASP A 243 -7.41 5.98 21.47
CA ASP A 243 -7.46 7.32 20.89
C ASP A 243 -8.34 7.35 19.65
N ILE A 244 -9.18 8.38 19.60
CA ILE A 244 -10.15 8.62 18.54
C ILE A 244 -9.39 8.72 17.21
N THR A 245 -9.91 8.07 16.17
CA THR A 245 -9.37 8.17 14.80
C THR A 245 -10.50 8.54 13.82
N PRO A 246 -10.18 9.27 12.72
CA PRO A 246 -11.19 9.63 11.71
C PRO A 246 -11.86 8.39 11.08
N HIS A 247 -11.08 7.32 10.89
CA HIS A 247 -11.55 6.10 10.23
C HIS A 247 -12.72 5.43 10.95
N SER A 248 -12.70 5.43 12.29
CA SER A 248 -13.81 4.91 13.09
C SER A 248 -15.10 5.69 12.83
N PHE A 249 -15.05 7.03 12.83
CA PHE A 249 -16.25 7.83 12.52
C PHE A 249 -16.73 7.63 11.10
N HIS A 250 -15.82 7.59 10.12
CA HIS A 250 -16.18 7.33 8.72
C HIS A 250 -16.95 6.00 8.58
N THR A 251 -16.53 4.96 9.31
CA THR A 251 -17.21 3.65 9.29
C THR A 251 -18.60 3.72 9.92
N LEU A 252 -18.76 4.42 11.06
CA LEU A 252 -20.09 4.64 11.65
C LEU A 252 -21.03 5.40 10.72
N ILE A 253 -20.51 6.39 10.00
CA ILE A 253 -21.28 7.16 9.02
C ILE A 253 -21.70 6.25 7.86
N LYS A 254 -20.82 5.41 7.32
CA LYS A 254 -21.17 4.43 6.28
C LYS A 254 -22.31 3.50 6.73
N ILE A 255 -22.19 2.92 7.93
CA ILE A 255 -23.25 2.08 8.52
C ILE A 255 -24.56 2.86 8.60
N GLY A 256 -24.51 4.10 9.09
CA GLY A 256 -25.69 4.95 9.25
C GLY A 256 -26.35 5.32 7.93
N ILE A 257 -25.57 5.62 6.88
CA ILE A 257 -26.07 5.90 5.53
C ILE A 257 -26.72 4.65 4.94
N ASP A 258 -26.08 3.48 5.07
CA ASP A 258 -26.61 2.22 4.55
C ASP A 258 -27.93 1.81 5.25
N GLU A 259 -28.03 2.02 6.56
CA GLU A 259 -29.29 1.85 7.32
C GLU A 259 -30.35 2.88 6.92
N LEU A 260 -29.97 4.14 6.66
CA LEU A 260 -30.90 5.19 6.23
C LEU A 260 -31.49 4.88 4.85
N LYS A 261 -30.69 4.36 3.91
CA LYS A 261 -31.17 3.94 2.58
C LYS A 261 -32.32 2.94 2.68
N GLU A 262 -32.21 1.95 3.56
CA GLU A 262 -33.29 0.98 3.77
C GLU A 262 -34.53 1.60 4.42
N LEU A 263 -34.33 2.50 5.38
CA LEU A 263 -35.44 3.20 6.03
C LEU A 263 -36.18 4.12 5.06
N LEU A 264 -35.49 4.72 4.09
CA LEU A 264 -36.14 5.52 3.04
C LEU A 264 -37.04 4.69 2.13
N GLU A 265 -36.79 3.38 2.00
CA GLU A 265 -37.63 2.49 1.19
C GLU A 265 -38.82 1.91 1.97
N GLN A 266 -38.68 1.71 3.28
CA GLN A 266 -39.60 0.87 4.08
C GLN A 266 -40.07 1.49 5.41
N GLY A 267 -39.50 2.61 5.83
CA GLY A 267 -39.73 3.23 7.14
C GLY A 267 -40.78 4.33 7.12
N ASP A 268 -41.27 4.68 8.31
CA ASP A 268 -42.07 5.90 8.52
C ASP A 268 -41.19 7.15 8.71
N ASP A 269 -41.80 8.32 8.51
CA ASP A 269 -41.13 9.62 8.59
C ASP A 269 -40.44 9.83 9.95
N ALA A 270 -41.07 9.39 11.04
CA ALA A 270 -40.52 9.54 12.40
C ALA A 270 -39.22 8.72 12.59
N THR A 271 -39.17 7.52 12.04
CA THR A 271 -38.00 6.63 12.10
C THR A 271 -36.88 7.16 11.22
N ILE A 272 -37.20 7.68 10.04
CA ILE A 272 -36.25 8.34 9.13
C ILE A 272 -35.64 9.57 9.81
N GLU A 273 -36.46 10.47 10.37
CA GLU A 273 -36.00 11.69 11.04
C GLU A 273 -35.08 11.36 12.22
N ARG A 274 -35.44 10.37 13.04
CA ARG A 274 -34.60 9.91 14.15
C ARG A 274 -33.25 9.42 13.65
N LYS A 275 -33.23 8.67 12.54
CA LYS A 275 -32.00 8.15 11.96
C LYS A 275 -31.09 9.26 11.43
N ILE A 276 -31.66 10.25 10.74
CA ILE A 276 -30.93 11.43 10.26
C ILE A 276 -30.28 12.15 11.44
N ARG A 277 -31.05 12.43 12.49
CA ARG A 277 -30.55 13.10 13.70
C ARG A 277 -29.40 12.35 14.37
N ASP A 278 -29.47 11.02 14.43
CA ASP A 278 -28.39 10.21 14.98
C ASP A 278 -27.14 10.22 14.09
N LEU A 279 -27.31 10.25 12.77
CA LEU A 279 -26.20 10.37 11.83
C LEU A 279 -25.52 11.75 11.93
N GLU A 280 -26.31 12.82 12.04
CA GLU A 280 -25.81 14.19 12.25
C GLU A 280 -24.99 14.31 13.53
N LYS A 281 -25.43 13.68 14.63
CA LYS A 281 -24.62 13.65 15.88
C LYS A 281 -23.25 13.01 15.65
N VAL A 282 -23.19 11.89 14.92
CA VAL A 282 -21.93 11.21 14.62
C VAL A 282 -21.06 12.11 13.73
N PHE A 283 -21.64 12.73 12.71
CA PHE A 283 -20.96 13.64 11.81
C PHE A 283 -20.39 14.86 12.54
N ASN A 284 -21.20 15.53 13.36
CA ASN A 284 -20.78 16.70 14.13
C ASN A 284 -19.67 16.36 15.11
N ARG A 285 -19.75 15.20 15.79
CA ARG A 285 -18.67 14.73 16.65
C ARG A 285 -17.38 14.45 15.87
N ALA A 286 -17.50 13.88 14.67
CA ALA A 286 -16.36 13.64 13.79
C ALA A 286 -15.70 14.95 13.37
N TYR A 287 -16.49 15.92 12.90
CA TYR A 287 -16.03 17.24 12.46
C TYR A 287 -15.38 18.04 13.60
N GLN A 288 -15.94 17.99 14.82
CA GLN A 288 -15.34 18.61 16.00
C GLN A 288 -14.00 17.98 16.39
N SER A 289 -13.88 16.65 16.21
CA SER A 289 -12.66 15.92 16.56
C SER A 289 -11.59 16.03 15.46
N PHE A 290 -12.00 16.22 14.21
CA PHE A 290 -11.15 16.24 13.01
C PHE A 290 -11.71 17.28 12.01
N PRO A 291 -11.33 18.56 12.16
CA PRO A 291 -11.82 19.63 11.29
C PRO A 291 -11.15 19.70 9.92
N ASP A 292 -9.98 19.07 9.76
CA ASP A 292 -9.19 18.99 8.51
C ASP A 292 -9.42 17.66 7.77
#